data_AF-A0A7S2E830-F1
#
_entry.id   AF-A0A7S2E830-F1
#
_cell.length_a   1.000
_cell.length_b   1.000
_cell.length_c   1.000
_cell.angle_alpha   90.00
_cell.angle_beta   90.00
_cell.angle_gamma   90.00
#
_symmetry.space_group_name_H-M   'P 1'
#
loop_
_entity.id
_entity.type
_entity.pdbx_description
1 polymer ?
#
loop_
_entity_poly.entity_id
_entity_poly.type
_entity_poly.pdbx_seq_one_letter_code
_entity_poly.pdbx_strand_id
1 'polypeptide(L)'
;ARRAHRCLSEKGEKKRNSTEHLHWHRAKSAKQDRKSCKFRRSFRTSPSRSALSPISGHSTTTKELTMSGGPDIDGVMECPDGHRCENGSLCVENPYDEGNYYCDCDASRLDGAYRGLYCEHEATEYCSYKGAVSRNSFCTNGGKCIAKVAENEAHLGCDCPGNYDGDHCQFVKGTNPSDWPGGTTNVLGSPQGAGRAGGG
;
A
#
# COMPACT_ATOMS: atom_id res chain seq x y z
N ALA A 1 41.64 20.26 -4.36
CA ALA A 1 40.72 21.39 -4.64
C ALA A 1 39.33 20.84 -5.02
N ARG A 2 38.36 20.88 -4.10
CA ARG A 2 36.97 20.45 -4.37
C ARG A 2 36.09 21.71 -4.39
N ARG A 3 35.49 22.04 -5.54
CA ARG A 3 34.56 23.16 -5.70
C ARG A 3 33.19 22.76 -5.16
N ALA A 4 32.74 23.45 -4.10
CA ALA A 4 31.37 23.40 -3.64
C ALA A 4 30.50 24.28 -4.54
N HIS A 5 29.46 23.70 -5.16
CA HIS A 5 28.44 24.47 -5.88
C HIS A 5 27.28 24.78 -4.93
N ARG A 6 27.18 26.06 -4.58
CA ARG A 6 26.16 26.65 -3.71
C ARG A 6 24.93 26.98 -4.57
N CYS A 7 23.81 26.30 -4.37
CA CYS A 7 22.52 26.72 -4.94
C CYS A 7 21.88 27.73 -4.00
N LEU A 8 21.90 29.01 -4.39
CA LEU A 8 21.11 30.06 -3.77
C LEU A 8 19.67 29.95 -4.31
N SER A 9 18.70 29.73 -3.43
CA SER A 9 17.27 29.85 -3.74
C SER A 9 16.77 31.22 -3.28
N GLU A 10 16.40 32.07 -4.24
CA GLU A 10 15.72 33.32 -3.96
C GLU A 10 14.24 33.04 -3.65
N LYS A 11 13.83 33.33 -2.41
CA LYS A 11 12.42 33.32 -2.01
C LYS A 11 11.78 34.64 -2.42
N GLY A 12 10.89 34.60 -3.41
CA GLY A 12 10.01 35.72 -3.76
C GLY A 12 8.84 35.80 -2.79
N GLU A 13 8.87 36.77 -1.89
CA GLU A 13 7.82 37.09 -0.93
C GLU A 13 6.68 37.83 -1.63
N LYS A 14 5.52 37.19 -1.80
CA LYS A 14 4.33 37.80 -2.44
C LYS A 14 3.36 38.25 -1.35
N LYS A 15 3.48 39.52 -0.93
CA LYS A 15 2.50 40.21 -0.07
C LYS A 15 1.16 40.26 -0.81
N ARG A 16 0.12 39.61 -0.27
CA ARG A 16 -1.27 39.80 -0.70
C ARG A 16 -1.85 40.96 0.09
N ASN A 17 -2.16 42.04 -0.62
CA ASN A 17 -2.92 43.15 -0.09
C ASN A 17 -4.41 42.79 -0.13
N SER A 18 -5.11 43.14 0.94
CA SER A 18 -6.52 42.89 1.18
C SER A 18 -7.31 44.14 0.82
N THR A 19 -8.18 44.07 -0.19
CA THR A 19 -9.43 44.86 -0.26
C THR A 19 -10.23 44.53 -1.52
N GLU A 20 -11.54 44.31 -1.32
CA GLU A 20 -12.66 44.58 -2.25
C GLU A 20 -12.79 43.74 -3.53
N HIS A 21 -13.96 43.56 -4.16
CA HIS A 21 -15.40 43.53 -3.85
C HIS A 21 -16.02 43.07 -5.21
N LEU A 22 -17.15 42.35 -5.16
CA LEU A 22 -18.04 41.85 -6.23
C LEU A 22 -17.78 42.04 -7.75
N HIS A 23 -18.17 40.97 -8.47
CA HIS A 23 -18.78 40.93 -9.82
C HIS A 23 -17.97 41.41 -11.04
N TRP A 24 -17.55 40.47 -11.91
CA TRP A 24 -18.05 40.32 -13.30
C TRP A 24 -17.33 39.19 -14.07
N HIS A 25 -18.09 38.49 -14.91
CA HIS A 25 -17.63 37.46 -15.85
C HIS A 25 -16.54 37.96 -16.81
N ARG A 26 -15.46 37.19 -16.99
CA ARG A 26 -14.96 36.81 -18.34
C ARG A 26 -13.78 35.85 -18.29
N ALA A 27 -13.90 34.83 -19.12
CA ALA A 27 -12.89 33.87 -19.50
C ALA A 27 -11.52 34.50 -19.77
N LYS A 28 -10.47 33.88 -19.22
CA LYS A 28 -9.15 33.80 -19.87
C LYS A 28 -8.55 32.42 -19.62
N SER A 29 -8.57 31.61 -20.68
CA SER A 29 -7.76 30.41 -20.83
C SER A 29 -6.30 30.74 -20.54
N ALA A 30 -5.77 30.20 -19.45
CA ALA A 30 -4.34 30.20 -19.18
C ALA A 30 -3.70 29.08 -20.00
N LYS A 31 -3.04 29.48 -21.09
CA LYS A 31 -2.08 28.63 -21.81
C LYS A 31 -0.99 28.20 -20.81
N GLN A 32 -0.97 26.92 -20.48
CA GLN A 32 0.09 26.33 -19.67
C GLN A 32 1.24 25.97 -20.60
N ASP A 33 2.29 26.78 -20.57
CA ASP A 33 3.55 26.55 -21.27
C ASP A 33 4.15 25.19 -20.83
N ARG A 34 4.06 24.20 -21.72
CA ARG A 34 4.85 22.97 -21.67
C ARG A 34 6.31 23.31 -21.94
N LYS A 35 7.06 23.71 -20.92
CA LYS A 35 8.53 23.66 -20.97
C LYS A 35 8.95 22.19 -20.87
N SER A 36 9.16 21.61 -22.05
CA SER A 36 9.73 20.29 -22.27
C SER A 36 11.17 20.26 -21.73
N CYS A 37 11.37 19.75 -20.51
CA CYS A 37 12.68 19.35 -20.03
C CYS A 37 13.12 18.09 -20.80
N LYS A 38 13.83 18.28 -21.91
CA LYS A 38 14.56 17.21 -22.61
C LYS A 38 15.72 16.75 -21.71
N PHE A 39 15.49 15.70 -20.92
CA PHE A 39 16.53 15.01 -20.18
C PHE A 39 17.28 14.07 -21.14
N ARG A 40 18.41 14.53 -21.70
CA ARG A 40 19.35 13.68 -22.43
C ARG A 40 20.09 12.78 -21.42
N ARG A 41 19.61 11.55 -21.23
CA ARG A 41 20.42 10.49 -20.59
C ARG A 41 21.43 9.98 -21.61
N SER A 42 22.70 10.32 -21.40
CA SER A 42 23.82 9.60 -22.01
C SER A 42 23.88 8.19 -21.39
N PHE A 43 23.41 7.19 -22.13
CA PHE A 43 23.64 5.79 -21.80
C PHE A 43 25.13 5.49 -22.00
N ARG A 44 25.88 5.34 -20.91
CA ARG A 44 27.17 4.65 -20.92
C ARG A 44 26.86 3.16 -20.96
N THR A 45 27.16 2.55 -22.10
CA THR A 45 27.27 1.11 -22.24
C THR A 45 28.48 0.63 -21.45
N SER A 46 28.25 -0.14 -20.40
CA SER A 46 29.31 -0.86 -19.68
C SER A 46 29.55 -2.21 -20.36
N PRO A 47 30.82 -2.63 -20.52
CA PRO A 47 31.16 -3.87 -21.18
C PRO A 47 30.90 -5.10 -20.31
N SER A 48 30.53 -6.16 -21.01
CA SER A 48 30.47 -7.55 -20.58
C SER A 48 31.83 -8.06 -20.07
N ARG A 49 31.78 -8.83 -18.99
CA ARG A 49 32.50 -10.10 -18.75
C ARG A 49 32.65 -10.37 -17.26
N SER A 50 32.26 -11.58 -16.83
CA SER A 50 33.00 -12.51 -15.96
C SER A 50 32.00 -13.58 -15.52
N ALA A 51 32.07 -14.78 -16.11
CA ALA A 51 32.72 -15.94 -15.51
C ALA A 51 31.78 -16.64 -14.51
N LEU A 52 30.98 -17.58 -15.05
CA LEU A 52 30.21 -18.54 -14.27
C LEU A 52 31.14 -19.67 -13.84
N SER A 53 31.23 -19.89 -12.53
CA SER A 53 31.80 -21.10 -11.93
C SER A 53 30.75 -22.22 -11.92
N PRO A 54 31.14 -23.49 -12.12
CA PRO A 54 30.24 -24.62 -11.93
C PRO A 54 30.03 -24.85 -10.43
N ILE A 55 28.83 -24.56 -9.92
CA ILE A 55 28.45 -24.94 -8.55
C ILE A 55 27.96 -26.38 -8.59
N SER A 56 28.65 -27.21 -7.83
CA SER A 56 28.40 -28.63 -7.61
C SER A 56 27.00 -28.88 -7.06
N GLY A 57 26.37 -29.95 -7.54
CA GLY A 57 24.98 -30.29 -7.27
C GLY A 57 24.68 -30.49 -5.79
N HIS A 58 23.79 -29.66 -5.28
CA HIS A 58 22.93 -30.06 -4.16
C HIS A 58 21.66 -30.65 -4.76
N SER A 59 21.50 -31.96 -4.56
CA SER A 59 20.29 -32.70 -4.88
C SER A 59 19.18 -32.20 -3.96
N THR A 60 18.48 -31.14 -4.37
CA THR A 60 17.22 -30.74 -3.76
C THR A 60 16.23 -31.83 -4.10
N THR A 61 15.94 -32.68 -3.12
CA THR A 61 14.75 -33.52 -3.14
C THR A 61 13.56 -32.57 -3.24
N THR A 62 13.12 -32.31 -4.48
CA THR A 62 11.81 -31.75 -4.79
C THR A 62 10.81 -32.74 -4.23
N LYS A 63 10.46 -32.58 -2.95
CA LYS A 63 9.15 -32.97 -2.47
C LYS A 63 8.21 -32.16 -3.33
N GLU A 64 7.64 -32.80 -4.35
CA GLU A 64 6.40 -32.35 -4.96
C GLU A 64 5.38 -32.25 -3.82
N LEU A 65 5.35 -31.09 -3.18
CA LEU A 65 4.15 -30.61 -2.50
C LEU A 65 3.18 -30.38 -3.64
N THR A 66 2.48 -31.46 -3.96
CA THR A 66 1.25 -31.47 -4.73
C THR A 66 0.32 -30.53 -3.96
N MET A 67 0.31 -29.24 -4.33
CA MET A 67 -0.69 -28.28 -3.89
C MET A 67 -2.00 -28.66 -4.59
N SER A 68 -2.57 -29.79 -4.17
CA SER A 68 -3.77 -30.40 -4.76
C SER A 68 -5.07 -29.79 -4.23
N GLY A 69 -5.00 -28.73 -3.41
CA GLY A 69 -6.16 -27.96 -3.00
C GLY A 69 -6.48 -26.91 -4.06
N GLY A 70 -7.21 -27.30 -5.11
CA GLY A 70 -8.02 -26.30 -5.81
C GLY A 70 -8.97 -25.64 -4.80
N PRO A 71 -9.38 -24.37 -5.00
CA PRO A 71 -10.27 -23.70 -4.06
C PRO A 71 -11.50 -24.58 -3.84
N ASP A 72 -11.71 -24.99 -2.58
CA ASP A 72 -12.92 -25.70 -2.20
C ASP A 72 -14.14 -24.85 -2.61
N ILE A 73 -15.28 -25.49 -2.82
CA ILE A 73 -16.50 -24.87 -3.37
C ILE A 73 -16.96 -23.64 -2.54
N ASP A 74 -16.46 -23.52 -1.30
CA ASP A 74 -16.74 -22.43 -0.37
C ASP A 74 -15.75 -21.25 -0.44
N GLY A 75 -14.78 -21.26 -1.36
CA GLY A 75 -13.83 -20.15 -1.53
C GLY A 75 -12.85 -19.99 -0.38
N VAL A 76 -12.60 -21.07 0.37
CA VAL A 76 -11.63 -21.11 1.48
C VAL A 76 -10.34 -21.79 0.99
N MET A 77 -9.19 -21.23 1.36
CA MET A 77 -7.85 -21.74 1.05
C MET A 77 -7.03 -21.84 2.34
N GLU A 78 -6.40 -22.99 2.60
CA GLU A 78 -5.48 -23.17 3.72
C GLU A 78 -4.02 -23.03 3.24
N CYS A 79 -3.25 -22.20 3.93
CA CYS A 79 -1.85 -21.90 3.65
C CYS A 79 -0.93 -22.97 4.25
N PRO A 80 0.34 -23.08 3.82
CA PRO A 80 1.27 -24.10 4.31
C PRO A 80 1.56 -24.05 5.83
N ASP A 81 1.33 -22.91 6.47
CA ASP A 81 1.44 -22.70 7.92
C ASP A 81 0.15 -23.01 8.71
N GLY A 82 -0.91 -23.44 8.01
CA GLY A 82 -2.25 -23.66 8.58
C GLY A 82 -3.10 -22.39 8.68
N HIS A 83 -2.62 -21.24 8.19
CA HIS A 83 -3.42 -20.03 8.08
C HIS A 83 -4.54 -20.20 7.06
N ARG A 84 -5.70 -19.56 7.25
CA ARG A 84 -6.87 -19.80 6.39
C ARG A 84 -7.35 -18.53 5.71
N CYS A 85 -7.32 -18.51 4.39
CA CYS A 85 -7.78 -17.40 3.57
C CYS A 85 -9.20 -17.66 3.04
N GLU A 86 -10.09 -16.68 3.15
CA GLU A 86 -11.50 -16.78 2.75
C GLU A 86 -11.80 -15.98 1.48
N ASN A 87 -13.00 -16.14 0.94
CA ASN A 87 -13.51 -15.40 -0.22
C ASN A 87 -12.64 -15.50 -1.49
N GLY A 88 -11.92 -16.61 -1.67
CA GLY A 88 -11.05 -16.87 -2.81
C GLY A 88 -9.69 -16.15 -2.75
N SER A 89 -9.32 -15.62 -1.59
CA SER A 89 -8.03 -14.94 -1.42
C SER A 89 -6.84 -15.91 -1.48
N LEU A 90 -5.67 -15.40 -1.85
CA LEU A 90 -4.46 -16.20 -2.02
C LEU A 90 -3.58 -16.14 -0.78
N CYS A 91 -3.00 -17.28 -0.42
CA CYS A 91 -1.89 -17.35 0.52
C CYS A 91 -0.63 -16.74 -0.10
N VAL A 92 -0.08 -15.71 0.55
CA VAL A 92 1.18 -15.08 0.16
C VAL A 92 2.15 -15.15 1.32
N GLU A 93 3.38 -15.58 1.06
CA GLU A 93 4.42 -15.69 2.08
C GLU A 93 4.79 -14.30 2.62
N ASN A 94 4.92 -14.18 3.94
CA ASN A 94 5.31 -12.94 4.59
C ASN A 94 6.79 -12.67 4.28
N PRO A 95 7.13 -11.53 3.63
CA PRO A 95 8.52 -11.22 3.28
C PRO A 95 9.43 -10.95 4.49
N TYR A 96 8.84 -10.77 5.68
CA TYR A 96 9.56 -10.47 6.92
C TYR A 96 9.64 -11.66 7.88
N ASP A 97 8.90 -12.74 7.64
CA ASP A 97 8.84 -13.90 8.53
C ASP A 97 8.70 -15.21 7.72
N GLU A 98 9.82 -15.88 7.46
CA GLU A 98 9.92 -17.06 6.61
C GLU A 98 9.02 -18.19 7.10
N GLY A 99 8.25 -18.79 6.19
CA GLY A 99 7.31 -19.85 6.52
C GLY A 99 5.98 -19.40 7.13
N ASN A 100 5.78 -18.09 7.33
CA ASN A 100 4.47 -17.53 7.69
C ASN A 100 3.79 -16.94 6.45
N TYR A 101 2.46 -17.00 6.42
CA TYR A 101 1.65 -16.54 5.29
C TYR A 101 0.59 -15.53 5.72
N TYR A 102 0.20 -14.66 4.79
CA TYR A 102 -0.92 -13.75 4.94
C TYR A 102 -1.85 -13.85 3.72
N CYS A 103 -3.09 -13.39 3.87
CA CYS A 103 -4.06 -13.44 2.79
C CYS A 103 -3.99 -12.17 1.93
N ASP A 104 -3.76 -12.35 0.63
CA ASP A 104 -3.84 -11.28 -0.36
C ASP A 104 -5.31 -11.01 -0.73
N CYS A 105 -5.89 -10.02 -0.06
CA CYS A 105 -7.28 -9.59 -0.26
C CYS A 105 -7.46 -8.64 -1.46
N ASP A 106 -6.60 -8.71 -2.49
CA ASP A 106 -6.76 -7.88 -3.68
C ASP A 106 -8.11 -8.17 -4.37
N ALA A 107 -8.97 -7.17 -4.30
CA ALA A 107 -10.31 -7.18 -4.85
C ALA A 107 -10.33 -7.26 -6.38
N SER A 108 -9.18 -7.13 -7.08
CA SER A 108 -9.10 -7.47 -8.50
C SER A 108 -9.40 -8.94 -8.78
N ARG A 109 -9.14 -9.83 -7.81
CA ARG A 109 -9.29 -11.29 -7.92
C ARG A 109 -10.57 -11.83 -7.29
N LEU A 110 -11.21 -11.04 -6.44
CA LEU A 110 -12.38 -11.45 -5.66
C LEU A 110 -13.66 -10.81 -6.23
N ASP A 111 -14.80 -11.49 -6.03
CA ASP A 111 -16.14 -10.97 -6.35
C ASP A 111 -16.63 -9.94 -5.29
N GLY A 112 -15.71 -9.11 -4.80
CA GLY A 112 -15.99 -8.14 -3.74
C GLY A 112 -14.73 -7.47 -3.22
N ALA A 113 -14.93 -6.55 -2.29
CA ALA A 113 -13.86 -5.84 -1.62
C ALA A 113 -13.77 -6.33 -0.18
N TYR A 114 -12.71 -7.08 0.13
CA TYR A 114 -12.53 -7.73 1.43
C TYR A 114 -11.26 -7.26 2.14
N ARG A 115 -11.29 -7.23 3.48
CA ARG A 115 -10.12 -7.02 4.35
C ARG A 115 -10.25 -7.90 5.59
N GLY A 116 -9.18 -8.00 6.34
CA GLY A 116 -9.11 -8.78 7.57
C GLY A 116 -7.87 -9.67 7.54
N LEU A 117 -7.66 -10.42 8.62
CA LEU A 117 -6.55 -11.34 8.71
C LEU A 117 -6.70 -12.51 7.73
N TYR A 118 -7.95 -12.84 7.41
CA TYR A 118 -8.38 -13.96 6.59
C TYR A 118 -9.18 -13.48 5.36
N CYS A 119 -9.21 -12.17 5.07
CA CYS A 119 -10.09 -11.55 4.07
C CYS A 119 -11.58 -11.82 4.31
N GLU A 120 -11.98 -11.93 5.57
CA GLU A 120 -13.31 -12.32 6.04
C GLU A 120 -14.32 -11.17 6.07
N HIS A 121 -13.84 -9.91 6.10
CA HIS A 121 -14.71 -8.74 6.23
C HIS A 121 -14.94 -8.04 4.90
N GLU A 122 -16.20 -8.03 4.46
CA GLU A 122 -16.64 -7.28 3.28
C GLU A 122 -16.64 -5.76 3.55
N ALA A 123 -16.43 -4.98 2.48
CA ALA A 123 -16.55 -3.52 2.47
C ALA A 123 -17.94 -3.07 2.94
N THR A 124 -17.97 -2.29 4.00
CA THR A 124 -19.18 -1.63 4.51
C THR A 124 -19.36 -0.23 3.94
N GLU A 125 -18.26 0.45 3.60
CA GLU A 125 -18.29 1.79 3.00
C GLU A 125 -17.17 1.96 1.96
N TYR A 126 -17.50 2.45 0.76
CA TYR A 126 -16.49 2.74 -0.27
C TYR A 126 -16.05 4.21 -0.22
N CYS A 127 -14.74 4.42 -0.14
CA CYS A 127 -14.12 5.75 -0.02
C CYS A 127 -13.83 6.39 -1.36
N SER A 128 -14.54 5.99 -2.41
CA SER A 128 -14.37 6.53 -3.76
C SER A 128 -15.51 7.47 -4.15
N TYR A 129 -15.23 8.40 -5.06
CA TYR A 129 -16.26 9.29 -5.61
C TYR A 129 -17.28 8.51 -6.44
N LYS A 130 -18.54 8.98 -6.45
CA LYS A 130 -19.66 8.31 -7.15
C LYS A 130 -19.28 8.02 -8.61
N GLY A 131 -19.30 6.73 -8.97
CA GLY A 131 -19.02 6.24 -10.32
C GLY A 131 -17.64 5.62 -10.52
N ALA A 132 -16.70 5.85 -9.60
CA ALA A 132 -15.46 5.09 -9.53
C ALA A 132 -15.57 4.12 -8.36
N VAL A 133 -15.55 2.81 -8.60
CA VAL A 133 -15.45 1.83 -7.52
C VAL A 133 -13.96 1.56 -7.31
N SER A 134 -13.33 2.32 -6.40
CA SER A 134 -11.96 1.99 -5.99
C SER A 134 -12.02 0.73 -5.14
N ARG A 135 -11.61 -0.38 -5.74
CA ARG A 135 -11.54 -1.69 -5.08
C ARG A 135 -10.55 -1.74 -3.91
N ASN A 136 -9.69 -0.73 -3.78
CA ASN A 136 -8.67 -0.62 -2.73
C ASN A 136 -8.94 0.47 -1.70
N SER A 137 -9.98 1.29 -1.88
CA SER A 137 -10.31 2.39 -0.96
C SER A 137 -11.71 2.21 -0.39
N PHE A 138 -11.79 1.50 0.73
CA PHE A 138 -13.03 1.18 1.43
C PHE A 138 -12.77 0.93 2.92
N CYS A 139 -13.82 0.92 3.73
CA CYS A 139 -13.80 0.56 5.14
C CYS A 139 -14.64 -0.70 5.35
N THR A 140 -14.26 -1.53 6.31
CA THR A 140 -15.02 -2.70 6.76
C THR A 140 -15.57 -2.48 8.17
N ASN A 141 -16.32 -3.44 8.70
CA ASN A 141 -16.81 -3.46 10.08
C ASN A 141 -17.54 -2.18 10.53
N GLY A 142 -18.20 -1.47 9.61
CA GLY A 142 -18.95 -0.25 9.90
C GLY A 142 -18.08 1.00 10.04
N GLY A 143 -16.81 0.95 9.64
CA GLY A 143 -15.94 2.12 9.54
C GLY A 143 -16.44 3.13 8.52
N LYS A 144 -16.16 4.41 8.77
CA LYS A 144 -16.52 5.52 7.87
C LYS A 144 -15.30 6.10 7.18
N CYS A 145 -15.43 6.45 5.91
CA CYS A 145 -14.31 7.04 5.18
C CYS A 145 -13.97 8.42 5.73
N ILE A 146 -12.70 8.65 6.08
CA ILE A 146 -12.23 9.98 6.52
C ILE A 146 -12.37 10.99 5.38
N ALA A 147 -12.06 10.56 4.16
CA ALA A 147 -12.20 11.35 2.95
C ALA A 147 -12.46 10.45 1.73
N LYS A 148 -13.01 11.04 0.67
CA LYS A 148 -13.20 10.36 -0.61
C LYS A 148 -12.03 10.60 -1.55
N VAL A 149 -11.65 9.57 -2.28
CA VAL A 149 -10.49 9.56 -3.18
C VAL A 149 -10.89 9.16 -4.61
N ALA A 150 -10.09 9.56 -5.59
CA ALA A 150 -10.25 9.09 -6.96
C ALA A 150 -9.82 7.62 -7.11
N GLU A 151 -10.14 6.98 -8.24
CA GLU A 151 -9.91 5.54 -8.49
C GLU A 151 -8.47 5.07 -8.23
N ASN A 152 -7.50 5.93 -8.51
CA ASN A 152 -6.05 5.64 -8.43
C ASN A 152 -5.35 6.37 -7.28
N GLU A 153 -6.11 6.96 -6.36
CA GLU A 153 -5.56 7.61 -5.18
C GLU A 153 -5.50 6.62 -4.01
N ALA A 154 -4.50 6.81 -3.14
CA ALA A 154 -4.32 5.97 -1.98
C ALA A 154 -5.49 6.14 -0.99
N HIS A 155 -5.91 5.04 -0.37
CA HIS A 155 -6.87 5.06 0.71
C HIS A 155 -6.37 5.95 1.86
N LEU A 156 -7.21 6.88 2.33
CA LEU A 156 -6.84 7.88 3.35
C LEU A 156 -7.15 7.42 4.78
N GLY A 157 -7.65 6.20 4.96
CA GLY A 157 -8.02 5.64 6.25
C GLY A 157 -9.51 5.77 6.58
N CYS A 158 -9.87 5.15 7.70
CA CYS A 158 -11.24 5.02 8.19
C CYS A 158 -11.37 5.51 9.63
N ASP A 159 -12.52 6.10 9.96
CA ASP A 159 -12.98 6.32 11.33
C ASP A 159 -13.64 5.02 11.83
N CYS A 160 -12.91 4.28 12.68
CA CYS A 160 -13.30 2.94 13.10
C CYS A 160 -14.19 2.93 14.35
N PRO A 161 -15.28 2.14 14.35
CA PRO A 161 -16.09 1.97 15.55
C PRO A 161 -15.28 1.29 16.67
N GLY A 162 -15.74 1.50 17.91
CA GLY A 162 -14.91 1.44 19.11
C GLY A 162 -14.08 0.18 19.35
N ASN A 163 -14.45 -0.98 18.82
CA ASN A 163 -13.73 -2.24 18.98
C ASN A 163 -12.88 -2.65 17.76
N TYR A 164 -12.77 -1.80 16.73
CA TYR A 164 -11.99 -2.06 15.53
C TYR A 164 -10.84 -1.07 15.34
N ASP A 165 -9.83 -1.47 14.56
CA ASP A 165 -8.62 -0.71 14.25
C ASP A 165 -8.05 -1.11 12.88
N GLY A 166 -7.03 -0.38 12.42
CA GLY A 166 -6.37 -0.52 11.13
C GLY A 166 -6.89 0.45 10.06
N ASP A 167 -6.13 0.61 8.98
CA ASP A 167 -6.44 1.57 7.90
C ASP A 167 -7.84 1.36 7.29
N HIS A 168 -8.35 0.13 7.33
CA HIS A 168 -9.66 -0.26 6.81
C HIS A 168 -10.65 -0.69 7.90
N CYS A 169 -10.33 -0.53 9.19
CA CYS A 169 -11.09 -1.10 10.33
C CYS A 169 -11.20 -2.62 10.30
N GLN A 170 -10.16 -3.27 9.78
CA GLN A 170 -10.17 -4.71 9.50
C GLN A 170 -9.81 -5.59 10.69
N PHE A 171 -9.30 -5.01 11.78
CA PHE A 171 -8.87 -5.76 12.96
C PHE A 171 -9.70 -5.40 14.17
N VAL A 172 -9.91 -6.37 15.06
CA VAL A 172 -10.36 -6.08 16.42
C VAL A 172 -9.22 -5.35 17.15
N LYS A 173 -9.55 -4.37 17.99
CA LYS A 173 -8.53 -3.65 18.76
C LYS A 173 -7.64 -4.61 19.54
N GLY A 174 -6.33 -4.47 19.36
CA GLY A 174 -5.32 -5.31 20.01
C GLY A 174 -5.04 -6.63 19.31
N THR A 175 -5.71 -6.96 18.19
CA THR A 175 -5.43 -8.17 17.41
C THR A 175 -4.67 -7.90 16.12
N ASN A 176 -4.27 -6.65 15.86
CA ASN A 176 -3.47 -6.30 14.69
C ASN A 176 -2.08 -6.94 14.79
N PRO A 177 -1.67 -7.81 13.85
CA PRO A 177 -0.32 -8.39 13.84
C PRO A 177 0.73 -7.28 13.69
N SER A 178 1.79 -7.34 14.50
CA SER A 178 2.87 -6.34 14.46
C SER A 178 3.67 -6.36 13.16
N ASP A 179 3.61 -7.47 12.43
CA ASP A 179 4.32 -7.80 11.20
C ASP A 179 3.41 -7.74 9.96
N TRP A 180 2.19 -7.18 10.08
CA TRP A 180 1.23 -7.11 8.99
C TRP A 180 1.77 -6.28 7.80
N PRO A 181 1.97 -6.89 6.61
CA PRO A 181 2.62 -6.22 5.48
C PRO A 181 1.75 -5.12 4.84
N GLY A 182 0.44 -5.15 5.08
CA GLY A 182 -0.51 -4.16 4.57
C GLY A 182 -0.70 -2.94 5.46
N GLY A 183 -0.01 -2.85 6.60
CA GLY A 183 -0.08 -1.69 7.47
C GLY A 183 0.69 -0.55 6.82
N THR A 184 -0.02 0.43 6.23
CA THR A 184 0.66 1.68 5.93
C THR A 184 0.91 2.38 7.25
N THR A 185 2.03 2.05 7.91
CA THR A 185 2.63 2.99 8.84
C THR A 185 3.15 4.17 8.02
N ASN A 186 2.24 4.96 7.45
CA ASN A 186 2.41 6.38 7.17
C ASN A 186 2.47 7.17 8.49
N VAL A 187 2.95 6.53 9.57
CA VAL A 187 3.49 7.24 10.71
C VAL A 187 4.90 7.66 10.31
N LEU A 188 4.98 8.68 9.47
CA LEU A 188 6.15 9.49 9.15
C LEU A 188 6.67 10.24 10.40
N GLY A 189 6.64 9.61 11.59
CA GLY A 189 6.98 10.24 12.85
C GLY A 189 6.86 9.41 14.14
N SER A 190 6.56 8.10 14.12
CA SER A 190 6.65 7.31 15.36
C SER A 190 7.95 6.52 15.36
N PRO A 191 8.89 6.81 16.27
CA PRO A 191 10.07 5.98 16.45
C PRO A 191 9.62 4.59 16.93
N GLN A 192 9.63 3.63 16.02
CA GLN A 192 9.63 2.22 16.38
C GLN A 192 10.93 1.96 17.15
N GLY A 193 10.82 1.50 18.41
CA GLY A 193 11.98 1.06 19.19
C GLY A 193 12.37 1.97 20.35
N ALA A 194 11.50 2.13 21.34
CA ALA A 194 11.95 2.18 22.73
C ALA A 194 11.59 0.83 23.36
N GLY A 195 12.57 -0.06 23.43
CA GLY A 195 12.42 -1.37 24.04
C GLY A 195 11.84 -1.25 25.44
N ARG A 196 10.86 -2.10 25.75
CA ARG A 196 10.48 -2.40 27.13
C ARG A 196 11.70 -3.04 27.80
N ALA A 197 12.49 -2.22 28.49
CA ALA A 197 13.40 -2.72 29.50
C ALA A 197 12.55 -3.35 30.60
N GLY A 198 12.61 -4.68 30.71
CA GLY A 198 12.09 -5.40 31.86
C GLY A 198 12.93 -5.02 33.09
N GLY A 199 12.28 -4.38 34.07
CA GLY A 199 12.78 -4.30 35.44
C GLY A 199 12.27 -5.51 36.19
N GLY A 200 13.19 -6.28 36.77
CA GLY A 200 12.90 -7.36 37.72
C GLY A 200 12.68 -6.86 39.14
#